data_AF-A0A1Y1K1P7-F1
#
_entry.id   AF-A0A1Y1K1P7-F1
#
_cell.length_a   1.000
_cell.length_b   1.000
_cell.length_c   1.000
_cell.angle_alpha   90.00
_cell.angle_beta   90.00
_cell.angle_gamma   90.00
#
_symmetry.space_group_name_H-M   'P 1'
#
loop_
_entity.id
_entity.type
_entity.pdbx_description
1 polymer ?
#
loop_
_entity_poly.entity_id
_entity_poly.type
_entity_poly.pdbx_seq_one_letter_code
_entity_poly.pdbx_strand_id
1 'polypeptide(L)'
;FKSITSLHLYQPLDILEILFLKLFKMKFSASILAIVSLAASSVAGEITTQLTLCQQPNLQECDGVYVPIDSCYKVPECEVQSLKTGGHVCDFYPHDGCSGSKYQYVGTQENLPPGTTIRSVYCW
;
A
#
# COMPACT_ATOMS: atom_id res chain seq x y z
N PHE A 1 14.74 14.10 59.18
CA PHE A 1 13.81 13.68 58.11
C PHE A 1 14.62 13.17 56.93
N LYS A 2 14.21 12.02 56.39
CA LYS A 2 14.97 11.05 55.58
C LYS A 2 15.01 11.51 54.11
N SER A 3 16.19 11.62 53.50
CA SER A 3 16.35 11.86 52.06
C SER A 3 17.09 10.67 51.43
N ILE A 4 16.45 10.02 50.46
CA ILE A 4 16.90 8.81 49.77
C ILE A 4 16.78 9.09 48.27
N THR A 5 17.95 9.06 47.60
CA THR A 5 18.24 8.41 46.30
C THR A 5 17.44 8.88 45.08
N SER A 6 18.03 9.69 44.20
CA SER A 6 18.89 9.34 43.05
C SER A 6 18.16 8.62 41.92
N LEU A 7 18.11 9.25 40.73
CA LEU A 7 18.42 8.61 39.45
C LEU A 7 18.73 9.67 38.38
N HIS A 8 20.00 9.70 37.97
CA HIS A 8 20.49 10.07 36.62
C HIS A 8 19.70 9.26 35.54
N LEU A 9 19.51 9.60 34.26
CA LEU A 9 20.32 10.29 33.25
C LEU A 9 19.53 10.32 31.89
N TYR A 10 19.96 11.16 30.94
CA TYR A 10 19.69 11.17 29.46
C TYR A 10 18.28 11.57 28.94
N GLN A 11 18.10 12.38 27.90
CA GLN A 11 18.80 13.49 27.22
C GLN A 11 17.78 14.14 26.22
N PRO A 12 18.03 15.35 25.69
CA PRO A 12 17.03 16.27 25.14
C PRO A 12 17.09 16.42 23.61
N LEU A 13 15.95 16.42 22.88
CA LEU A 13 15.88 17.00 21.52
C LEU A 13 14.46 17.20 20.93
N ASP A 14 13.58 18.02 21.52
CA ASP A 14 12.27 18.35 20.90
C ASP A 14 11.81 19.80 21.12
N ILE A 15 12.74 20.77 21.04
CA ILE A 15 12.45 22.21 21.27
C ILE A 15 12.34 23.01 19.96
N LEU A 16 12.32 22.37 18.78
CA LEU A 16 12.29 23.09 17.49
C LEU A 16 10.91 23.09 16.79
N GLU A 17 10.01 22.16 17.10
CA GLU A 17 8.70 22.06 16.42
C GLU A 17 7.60 22.94 17.05
N ILE A 18 7.77 23.39 18.29
CA ILE A 18 6.72 24.12 19.04
C ILE A 18 6.59 25.60 18.61
N LEU A 19 7.58 26.15 17.88
CA LEU A 19 7.61 27.57 17.53
C LEU A 19 6.81 27.93 16.25
N PHE A 20 6.45 26.95 15.42
CA PHE A 20 5.64 27.21 14.21
C PHE A 20 4.13 27.31 14.47
N LEU A 21 3.67 26.98 15.69
CA LEU A 21 2.24 26.85 16.01
C LEU A 21 1.51 28.15 16.40
N LYS A 22 2.16 29.33 16.36
CA LYS A 22 1.62 30.54 17.02
C LYS A 22 1.35 31.78 16.15
N LEU A 23 1.44 31.73 14.81
CA LEU A 23 1.38 32.97 14.02
C LEU A 23 0.30 33.13 12.94
N PHE A 24 -0.64 32.21 12.76
CA PHE A 24 -1.80 32.51 11.90
C PHE A 24 -3.13 32.51 12.66
N LYS A 25 -3.51 33.75 13.03
CA LYS A 25 -4.80 34.21 13.54
C LYS A 25 -6.01 33.58 12.83
N MET A 26 -6.97 33.21 13.67
CA MET A 26 -8.34 32.80 13.33
C MET A 26 -9.02 33.71 12.30
N LYS A 27 -9.68 33.08 11.33
CA LYS A 27 -10.96 33.54 10.79
C LYS A 27 -11.93 32.35 10.84
N PHE A 28 -12.89 32.42 11.76
CA PHE A 28 -14.00 31.48 11.85
C PHE A 28 -14.85 31.62 10.58
N SER A 29 -14.91 30.57 9.77
CA SER A 29 -16.02 30.33 8.85
C SER A 29 -16.59 28.96 9.20
N ALA A 30 -17.81 28.96 9.74
CA ALA A 30 -18.53 27.75 10.14
C ALA A 30 -18.80 26.90 8.90
N SER A 31 -17.92 25.92 8.66
CA SER A 31 -18.19 24.86 7.69
C SER A 31 -18.96 23.78 8.44
N ILE A 32 -20.21 23.57 8.04
CA ILE A 32 -21.05 22.45 8.49
C ILE A 32 -20.30 21.17 8.12
N LEU A 33 -19.64 20.54 9.09
CA LEU A 33 -19.13 19.19 8.94
C LEU A 33 -20.37 18.29 8.91
N ALA A 34 -20.83 17.95 7.71
CA ALA A 34 -21.63 16.77 7.52
C ALA A 34 -20.76 15.61 8.01
N ILE A 35 -21.08 15.08 9.19
CA ILE A 35 -20.49 13.85 9.69
C ILE A 35 -21.01 12.78 8.75
N VAL A 36 -20.24 12.47 7.70
CA VAL A 36 -20.43 11.23 6.97
C VAL A 36 -20.07 10.15 7.97
N SER A 37 -21.10 9.59 8.61
CA SER A 37 -20.98 8.35 9.35
C SER A 37 -20.41 7.33 8.36
N LEU A 38 -19.11 7.07 8.42
CA LEU A 38 -18.58 5.82 7.91
C LEU A 38 -19.20 4.76 8.80
N ALA A 39 -20.32 4.19 8.34
CA ALA A 39 -20.77 2.91 8.83
C ALA A 39 -19.59 1.96 8.64
N ALA A 40 -18.87 1.69 9.72
CA ALA A 40 -17.96 0.56 9.81
C ALA A 40 -18.83 -0.70 9.71
N SER A 41 -19.21 -1.02 8.48
CA SER A 41 -19.78 -2.30 8.13
C SER A 41 -18.63 -3.26 8.39
N SER A 42 -18.76 -4.08 9.43
CA SER A 42 -17.86 -5.20 9.67
C SER A 42 -18.07 -6.21 8.54
N VAL A 43 -17.56 -5.90 7.36
CA VAL A 43 -17.24 -6.88 6.34
C VAL A 43 -16.17 -7.77 6.96
N ALA A 44 -16.38 -9.08 6.96
CA ALA A 44 -15.29 -10.02 7.13
C ALA A 44 -14.23 -9.61 6.10
N GLY A 45 -13.18 -8.93 6.56
CA GLY A 45 -12.25 -8.25 5.67
C GLY A 45 -11.50 -9.28 4.86
N GLU A 46 -11.77 -9.33 3.56
CA GLU A 46 -10.93 -10.07 2.64
C GLU A 46 -9.52 -9.48 2.75
N ILE A 47 -8.54 -10.32 3.11
CA ILE A 47 -7.16 -9.88 3.24
C ILE A 47 -6.70 -9.53 1.82
N THR A 48 -6.29 -8.28 1.59
CA THR A 48 -5.79 -7.83 0.29
C THR A 48 -4.31 -7.46 0.37
N THR A 49 -3.59 -7.62 -0.73
CA THR A 49 -2.24 -7.09 -0.92
C THR A 49 -2.17 -6.05 -2.03
N GLN A 50 -1.18 -5.18 -1.96
CA GLN A 50 -0.93 -4.18 -3.00
C GLN A 50 -0.10 -4.81 -4.11
N LEU A 51 -0.70 -4.89 -5.30
CA LEU A 51 -0.02 -5.23 -6.54
C LEU A 51 0.20 -3.96 -7.35
N THR A 52 1.40 -3.80 -7.89
CA THR A 52 1.74 -2.73 -8.83
C THR A 52 2.17 -3.35 -10.14
N LEU A 53 1.50 -2.98 -11.23
CA LEU A 53 1.82 -3.43 -12.59
C LEU A 53 2.25 -2.20 -13.40
N CYS A 54 3.34 -2.33 -14.14
CA CYS A 54 3.95 -1.21 -14.84
C CYS A 54 4.18 -1.56 -16.31
N GLN A 55 3.83 -0.63 -17.20
CA GLN A 55 3.96 -0.82 -18.65
C GLN A 55 5.40 -0.61 -19.14
N GLN A 56 6.24 0.02 -18.32
CA GLN A 56 7.66 0.24 -18.59
C GLN A 56 8.55 -0.51 -17.60
N PRO A 57 9.81 -0.80 -17.97
CA PRO A 57 10.79 -1.39 -17.07
C PRO A 57 11.18 -0.41 -15.95
N ASN A 58 11.77 -0.96 -14.88
CA ASN A 58 12.25 -0.23 -13.69
C ASN A 58 11.14 0.52 -12.93
N LEU A 59 9.93 -0.06 -12.85
CA LEU A 59 8.78 0.46 -12.11
C LEU A 59 8.35 1.87 -12.56
N GLN A 60 8.28 2.07 -13.87
CA GLN A 60 7.80 3.31 -14.49
C GLN A 60 6.42 3.09 -15.12
N GLU A 61 5.58 4.14 -15.08
CA GLU A 61 4.22 4.11 -15.64
C GLU A 61 3.39 2.94 -15.08
N CYS A 62 3.07 3.06 -13.78
CA CYS A 62 2.49 1.98 -12.99
C CYS A 62 1.07 2.28 -12.53
N ASP A 63 0.26 1.22 -12.52
CA ASP A 63 -1.04 1.18 -11.89
C ASP A 63 -0.99 0.29 -10.64
N GLY A 64 -1.44 0.84 -9.51
CA GLY A 64 -1.56 0.12 -8.24
C GLY A 64 -2.98 -0.39 -8.04
N VAL A 65 -3.12 -1.67 -7.69
CA VAL A 65 -4.40 -2.30 -7.37
C VAL A 65 -4.28 -3.13 -6.10
N TYR A 66 -5.35 -3.17 -5.31
CA TYR A 66 -5.46 -4.09 -4.18
C TYR A 66 -6.09 -5.39 -4.67
N VAL A 67 -5.33 -6.48 -4.55
CA VAL A 67 -5.79 -7.81 -4.95
C VAL A 67 -6.05 -8.65 -3.71
N PRO A 68 -7.15 -9.41 -3.67
CA PRO A 68 -7.42 -10.32 -2.57
C PRO A 68 -6.38 -11.45 -2.53
N ILE A 69 -6.07 -11.87 -1.30
CA ILE A 69 -5.26 -13.05 -0.99
C ILE A 69 -6.18 -14.28 -1.01
N ASP A 70 -5.61 -15.41 -1.42
CA ASP A 70 -6.30 -16.71 -1.50
C ASP A 70 -7.50 -16.76 -2.46
N SER A 71 -7.62 -15.78 -3.36
CA SER A 71 -8.63 -15.79 -4.41
C SER A 71 -8.08 -15.30 -5.75
N CYS A 72 -8.69 -15.77 -6.84
CA CYS A 72 -8.30 -15.37 -8.18
C CYS A 72 -8.91 -14.01 -8.53
N TYR A 73 -8.07 -13.07 -8.92
CA TYR A 73 -8.49 -11.71 -9.24
C TYR A 73 -8.20 -11.37 -10.70
N LYS A 74 -9.17 -10.76 -11.38
CA LYS A 74 -9.00 -10.26 -12.75
C LYS A 74 -8.38 -8.87 -12.72
N VAL A 75 -7.24 -8.70 -13.40
CA VAL A 75 -6.58 -7.41 -13.56
C VAL A 75 -6.92 -6.80 -14.93
N PRO A 76 -6.81 -5.46 -15.10
CA PRO A 76 -6.89 -4.85 -16.41
C PRO A 76 -5.87 -5.49 -17.37
N GLU A 77 -6.29 -5.78 -18.60
CA GLU A 77 -5.40 -6.37 -19.60
C GLU A 77 -4.41 -5.30 -20.10
N CYS A 78 -3.14 -5.49 -19.78
CA CYS A 78 -2.04 -4.68 -20.29
C CYS A 78 -0.78 -5.53 -20.49
N GLU A 79 0.15 -5.04 -21.32
CA GLU A 79 1.50 -5.56 -21.36
C GLU A 79 2.27 -5.02 -20.15
N VAL A 80 2.89 -5.93 -19.39
CA VAL A 80 3.57 -5.62 -18.15
C VAL A 80 5.06 -5.85 -18.33
N GLN A 81 5.85 -4.81 -18.10
CA GLN A 81 7.31 -4.86 -18.20
C GLN A 81 8.01 -4.83 -16.83
N SER A 82 7.33 -4.37 -15.78
CA SER A 82 7.83 -4.50 -14.41
C SER A 82 6.66 -4.59 -13.42
N LEU A 83 6.90 -5.18 -12.24
CA LEU A 83 5.85 -5.36 -11.23
C LEU A 83 6.40 -5.34 -9.79
N LYS A 84 5.50 -5.15 -8.82
CA LYS A 84 5.77 -5.26 -7.39
C LYS A 84 4.58 -5.88 -6.66
N THR A 85 4.81 -6.92 -5.85
CA THR A 85 3.76 -7.75 -5.22
C THR A 85 3.50 -7.44 -3.75
N GLY A 86 3.91 -6.26 -3.26
CA GLY A 86 3.64 -5.84 -1.88
C GLY A 86 4.25 -6.73 -0.79
N GLY A 87 5.16 -7.66 -1.15
CA GLY A 87 5.77 -8.63 -0.23
C GLY A 87 5.13 -10.02 -0.23
N HIS A 88 4.10 -10.26 -1.04
CA HIS A 88 3.44 -11.56 -1.16
C HIS A 88 3.92 -12.35 -2.38
N VAL A 89 3.69 -13.65 -2.39
CA VAL A 89 3.93 -14.48 -3.56
C VAL A 89 2.69 -14.43 -4.43
N CYS A 90 2.84 -14.03 -5.69
CA CYS A 90 1.73 -13.98 -6.63
C CYS A 90 2.01 -14.84 -7.86
N ASP A 91 1.02 -15.62 -8.24
CA ASP A 91 0.95 -16.34 -9.49
C ASP A 91 0.20 -15.47 -10.52
N PHE A 92 0.83 -15.23 -11.66
CA PHE A 92 0.33 -14.42 -12.75
C PHE A 92 -0.05 -15.29 -13.94
N TYR A 93 -1.21 -15.01 -14.54
CA TYR A 93 -1.80 -15.82 -15.59
C TYR A 93 -2.12 -14.98 -16.83
N PRO A 94 -1.90 -15.51 -18.05
CA PRO A 94 -2.18 -14.83 -19.31
C PRO A 94 -3.67 -14.86 -19.69
N HIS A 95 -4.50 -15.59 -18.95
CA HIS A 95 -5.93 -15.73 -19.19
C HIS A 95 -6.74 -15.35 -17.94
N ASP A 96 -8.02 -15.11 -18.13
CA ASP A 96 -8.96 -14.86 -17.03
C ASP A 96 -9.12 -16.13 -16.17
N GLY A 97 -9.51 -15.95 -14.90
CA GLY A 97 -9.85 -17.06 -14.00
C GLY A 97 -8.66 -17.93 -13.58
N CYS A 98 -7.45 -17.38 -13.57
CA CYS A 98 -6.22 -18.03 -13.12
C CYS A 98 -5.95 -19.35 -13.87
N SER A 99 -6.04 -19.27 -15.20
CA SER A 99 -5.94 -20.41 -16.11
C SER A 99 -4.75 -20.29 -17.07
N GLY A 100 -4.28 -21.43 -17.58
CA GLY A 100 -3.11 -21.51 -18.45
C GLY A 100 -1.78 -21.61 -17.70
N SER A 101 -0.68 -21.38 -18.42
CA SER A 101 0.67 -21.39 -17.86
C SER A 101 0.87 -20.18 -16.95
N LYS A 102 1.37 -20.41 -15.74
CA LYS A 102 1.57 -19.36 -14.74
C LYS A 102 3.04 -18.96 -14.60
N TYR A 103 3.24 -17.74 -14.16
CA TYR A 103 4.53 -17.22 -13.70
C TYR A 103 4.42 -16.84 -12.24
N GLN A 104 5.37 -17.26 -11.42
CA GLN A 104 5.37 -16.93 -10.00
C GLN A 104 6.44 -15.88 -9.70
N TYR A 105 6.04 -14.79 -9.06
CA TYR A 105 6.97 -13.75 -8.61
C TYR A 105 6.69 -13.34 -7.17
N VAL A 106 7.75 -12.88 -6.52
CA VAL A 106 7.72 -12.28 -5.18
C VAL A 106 8.51 -10.97 -5.20
N GLY A 107 8.08 -10.02 -4.38
CA GLY A 107 8.77 -8.74 -4.20
C GLY A 107 8.68 -7.87 -5.44
N THR A 108 9.84 -7.41 -5.93
CA THR A 108 9.95 -6.47 -7.05
C THR A 108 10.60 -7.15 -8.24
N GLN A 109 10.01 -6.98 -9.42
CA GLN A 109 10.59 -7.38 -10.70
C GLN A 109 10.75 -6.14 -11.57
N GLU A 110 11.99 -5.72 -11.78
CA GLU A 110 12.29 -4.49 -12.54
C GLU A 110 12.21 -4.71 -14.05
N ASN A 111 12.29 -5.96 -14.52
CA ASN A 111 12.24 -6.27 -15.93
C ASN A 111 11.63 -7.66 -16.16
N LEU A 112 10.52 -7.70 -16.89
CA LEU A 112 9.86 -8.93 -17.35
C LEU A 112 10.19 -9.18 -18.83
N PRO A 113 10.06 -10.43 -19.30
CA PRO A 113 10.20 -10.72 -20.72
C PRO A 113 9.25 -9.85 -21.57
N PRO A 114 9.67 -9.38 -22.75
CA PRO A 114 8.80 -8.61 -23.64
C PRO A 114 7.58 -9.45 -24.07
N GLY A 115 6.42 -8.79 -24.22
CA GLY A 115 5.16 -9.47 -24.54
C GLY A 115 4.48 -10.15 -23.34
N THR A 116 4.97 -9.94 -22.11
CA THR A 116 4.32 -10.48 -20.91
C THR A 116 2.94 -9.83 -20.73
N THR A 117 1.89 -10.62 -20.92
CA THR A 117 0.50 -10.20 -20.71
C THR A 117 -0.04 -10.86 -19.47
N ILE A 118 -0.66 -10.07 -18.59
CA ILE A 118 -1.27 -10.54 -17.35
C ILE A 118 -2.76 -10.19 -17.39
N ARG A 119 -3.61 -11.18 -17.12
CA ARG A 119 -5.08 -11.01 -17.11
C ARG A 119 -5.73 -11.44 -15.80
N SER A 120 -5.09 -12.35 -15.08
CA SER A 120 -5.49 -12.66 -13.70
C SER A 120 -4.30 -12.98 -12.82
N VAL A 121 -4.52 -12.84 -11.51
CA VAL A 121 -3.51 -13.00 -10.48
C VAL A 121 -4.10 -13.73 -9.28
N TYR A 122 -3.30 -14.56 -8.62
CA TYR A 122 -3.63 -15.20 -7.35
C TYR A 122 -2.46 -14.99 -6.40
N CYS A 123 -2.68 -14.39 -5.24
CA CYS A 123 -1.63 -14.12 -4.26
C CYS A 123 -1.85 -14.89 -2.95
N TRP A 124 -0.77 -15.27 -2.28
CA TRP A 124 -0.75 -15.98 -0.98
C TRP A 124 0.44 -15.54 -0.11
#